data_AF-A0A522UVB1-F1
#
_entry.id   AF-A0A522UVB1-F1
#
_cell.length_a   1.000
_cell.length_b   1.000
_cell.length_c   1.000
_cell.angle_alpha   90.00
_cell.angle_beta   90.00
_cell.angle_gamma   90.00
#
_symmetry.space_group_name_H-M   'P 1'
#
loop_
_entity.id
_entity.type
_entity.pdbx_description
1 polymer ?
#
loop_
_entity_poly.entity_id
_entity_poly.type
_entity_poly.pdbx_seq_one_letter_code
_entity_poly.pdbx_strand_id
1 'polypeptide(L)'
;MKNMTVSFKDMKEMLDTVFENCASEITERSTYLDIEDWDSMAHISLMVALQEKYKIEIPDAIITELTSVAKILNFLGSIEKKYE
;
A
#
# COMPACT_ATOMS: atom_id res chain seq x y z
N MET A 1 8.55 14.79 -15.74
CA MET A 1 7.59 14.17 -14.81
C MET A 1 8.26 12.91 -14.28
N LYS A 2 8.28 12.67 -12.97
CA LYS A 2 8.95 11.48 -12.42
C LYS A 2 8.08 10.27 -12.74
N ASN A 3 8.61 9.32 -13.50
CA ASN A 3 8.01 8.00 -13.62
C ASN A 3 8.01 7.40 -12.21
N MET A 4 6.84 7.33 -11.61
CA MET A 4 6.63 6.60 -10.37
C MET A 4 6.77 5.12 -10.73
N THR A 5 7.59 4.39 -9.99
CA THR A 5 7.68 2.93 -10.06
C THR A 5 7.65 2.46 -8.62
N VAL A 6 6.55 1.84 -8.21
CA VAL A 6 6.43 1.33 -6.83
C VAL A 6 6.99 -0.08 -6.79
N SER A 7 8.15 -0.23 -6.13
CA SER A 7 8.70 -1.56 -5.89
C SER A 7 8.12 -2.18 -4.62
N PHE A 8 8.13 -3.51 -4.52
CA PHE A 8 7.78 -4.20 -3.27
C PHE A 8 8.64 -3.72 -2.10
N LYS A 9 9.91 -3.38 -2.35
CA LYS A 9 10.80 -2.83 -1.32
C LYS A 9 10.27 -1.51 -0.75
N ASP A 10 9.84 -0.58 -1.61
CA ASP A 10 9.28 0.71 -1.17
C ASP A 10 7.97 0.53 -0.39
N MET A 11 7.15 -0.44 -0.79
CA MET A 11 5.92 -0.80 -0.10
C MET A 11 6.22 -1.39 1.29
N LYS A 12 7.23 -2.26 1.36
CA LYS A 12 7.66 -2.91 2.59
C LYS A 12 8.17 -1.89 3.62
N GLU A 13 8.98 -0.92 3.21
CA GLU A 13 9.44 0.18 4.07
C GLU A 13 8.27 1.04 4.59
N MET A 14 7.25 1.28 3.75
CA MET A 14 6.07 2.02 4.18
C MET A 14 5.24 1.23 5.20
N LEU A 15 5.00 -0.05 4.95
CA LEU A 15 4.29 -0.91 5.89
C LEU A 15 5.03 -0.99 7.23
N ASP A 16 6.37 -1.08 7.19
CA ASP A 16 7.20 -1.09 8.39
C ASP A 16 7.08 0.21 9.21
N THR A 17 6.94 1.34 8.51
CA THR A 17 6.75 2.66 9.14
C THR A 17 5.36 2.79 9.78
N VAL A 18 4.32 2.24 9.14
CA VAL A 18 2.94 2.34 9.63
C VAL A 18 2.64 1.29 10.71
N PHE A 19 3.25 0.11 10.64
CA PHE A 19 2.97 -1.05 11.49
C PHE A 19 4.10 -1.36 12.49
N GLU A 20 4.91 -0.36 12.87
CA GLU A 20 5.89 -0.45 13.96
C GLU A 20 6.81 -1.70 14.00
N ASN A 21 7.54 -1.99 12.90
CA ASN A 21 8.56 -3.06 12.76
C ASN A 21 8.08 -4.46 12.28
N CYS A 22 6.95 -4.57 11.58
CA CYS A 22 6.55 -5.86 10.98
C CYS A 22 7.34 -6.27 9.72
N ALA A 23 8.34 -5.52 9.23
CA ALA A 23 9.00 -5.80 7.94
C ALA A 23 9.43 -7.27 7.76
N SER A 24 9.90 -7.96 8.80
CA SER A 24 10.31 -9.37 8.66
C SER A 24 9.20 -10.31 8.20
N GLU A 25 7.93 -9.98 8.50
CA GLU A 25 6.76 -10.83 8.25
C GLU A 25 6.04 -10.49 6.94
N ILE A 26 6.36 -9.33 6.37
CA ILE A 26 5.70 -8.82 5.16
C ILE A 26 6.31 -9.45 3.91
N THR A 27 5.43 -10.08 3.13
CA THR A 27 5.66 -10.62 1.80
C THR A 27 4.71 -9.97 0.79
N GLU A 28 4.98 -10.13 -0.50
CA GLU A 28 4.09 -9.65 -1.57
C GLU A 28 2.68 -10.26 -1.49
N ARG A 29 2.55 -11.44 -0.86
CA ARG A 29 1.28 -12.16 -0.71
C ARG A 29 0.58 -11.88 0.61
N SER A 30 1.22 -11.15 1.53
CA SER A 30 0.65 -10.86 2.84
C SER A 30 -0.63 -10.06 2.70
N THR A 31 -1.62 -10.45 3.50
CA THR A 31 -2.93 -9.81 3.63
C THR A 31 -3.06 -9.20 5.01
N TYR A 32 -4.11 -8.41 5.24
CA TYR A 32 -4.43 -7.89 6.56
C TYR A 32 -4.67 -8.99 7.61
N LEU A 33 -4.95 -10.23 7.20
CA LEU A 33 -5.12 -11.37 8.11
C LEU A 33 -3.78 -11.98 8.54
N ASP A 34 -2.71 -11.74 7.78
CA ASP A 34 -1.39 -12.33 8.02
C ASP A 34 -0.50 -11.42 8.90
N ILE A 35 -0.90 -10.16 9.10
CA ILE A 35 -0.14 -9.14 9.82
C ILE A 35 -1.00 -8.66 10.98
N GLU A 36 -0.60 -8.98 12.21
CA GLU A 36 -1.37 -8.69 13.44
C GLU A 36 -1.68 -7.19 13.59
N ASP A 37 -0.69 -6.34 13.31
CA ASP A 37 -0.79 -4.89 13.42
C ASP A 37 -1.55 -4.22 12.25
N TRP A 38 -1.97 -5.00 11.25
CA TRP A 38 -2.79 -4.48 10.14
C TRP A 38 -4.28 -4.45 10.50
N ASP A 39 -4.63 -3.60 11.45
CA ASP A 39 -6.02 -3.33 11.83
C ASP A 39 -6.70 -2.29 10.92
N SER A 40 -7.94 -1.91 11.25
CA SER A 40 -8.70 -0.91 10.48
C SER A 40 -8.08 0.48 10.49
N MET A 41 -7.50 0.92 11.61
CA MET A 41 -6.89 2.25 11.74
C MET A 41 -5.54 2.31 11.03
N ALA A 42 -4.75 1.25 11.17
CA ALA A 42 -3.49 1.07 10.48
C ALA A 42 -3.70 0.98 8.96
N HIS A 43 -4.76 0.30 8.51
CA HIS A 43 -5.15 0.27 7.09
C HIS A 43 -5.45 1.66 6.53
N ILE A 44 -6.26 2.47 7.23
CA ILE A 44 -6.54 3.86 6.79
C ILE A 44 -5.27 4.71 6.78
N SER A 45 -4.43 4.58 7.80
CA SER A 45 -3.15 5.30 7.90
C SER A 45 -2.23 4.96 6.73
N LEU A 46 -2.16 3.67 6.35
CA LEU A 46 -1.43 3.23 5.17
C LEU A 46 -1.96 3.86 3.88
N MET A 47 -3.28 3.89 3.68
CA MET A 47 -3.88 4.50 2.48
C MET A 47 -3.58 6.00 2.40
N VAL A 48 -3.67 6.72 3.51
CA VAL A 48 -3.32 8.15 3.58
C VAL A 48 -1.85 8.37 3.24
N ALA A 49 -0.94 7.57 3.83
CA ALA A 49 0.49 7.67 3.55
C ALA A 49 0.83 7.41 2.06
N LEU A 50 0.16 6.45 1.43
CA LEU A 50 0.28 6.18 -0.01
C LEU A 50 -0.16 7.37 -0.85
N GLN A 51 -1.34 7.93 -0.56
CA GLN A 51 -1.87 9.10 -1.26
C GLN A 51 -0.91 10.29 -1.16
N GLU A 52 -0.39 10.57 0.04
CA GLU A 52 0.52 11.69 0.27
C GLU A 52 1.89 11.51 -0.41
N LYS A 53 2.45 10.30 -0.35
CA LYS A 53 3.76 9.96 -0.94
C LYS A 53 3.71 10.07 -2.46
N TYR A 54 2.64 9.57 -3.06
CA TYR A 54 2.53 9.44 -4.51
C TYR A 54 1.68 10.54 -5.16
N LYS A 55 1.08 11.43 -4.37
CA LYS A 55 0.19 12.51 -4.83
C LYS A 55 -0.96 11.97 -5.68
N ILE A 56 -1.56 10.87 -5.21
CA ILE A 56 -2.70 10.20 -5.83
C ILE A 56 -3.92 10.28 -4.91
N GLU A 57 -5.11 10.06 -5.46
CA GLU A 57 -6.34 9.84 -4.72
C GLU A 57 -6.79 8.37 -4.86
N ILE A 58 -7.19 7.76 -3.75
CA ILE A 58 -7.73 6.40 -3.67
C ILE A 58 -9.18 6.54 -3.20
N PRO A 59 -10.18 6.22 -4.04
CA PRO A 59 -11.57 6.28 -3.64
C PRO A 59 -11.87 5.35 -2.47
N ASP A 60 -12.74 5.75 -1.55
CA ASP A 60 -13.12 4.96 -0.37
C ASP A 60 -13.60 3.54 -0.73
N ALA A 61 -14.34 3.40 -1.84
CA ALA A 61 -14.77 2.11 -2.34
C ALA A 61 -13.58 1.17 -2.65
N ILE A 62 -12.50 1.72 -3.22
CA ILE A 62 -11.29 0.98 -3.53
C ILE A 62 -10.49 0.68 -2.26
N ILE A 63 -10.41 1.63 -1.31
CA ILE A 63 -9.71 1.43 -0.03
C ILE A 63 -10.13 0.10 0.60
N THR A 64 -11.43 -0.15 0.71
CA THR A 64 -11.95 -1.40 1.31
C THR A 64 -11.58 -2.68 0.55
N GLU A 65 -11.22 -2.57 -0.73
CA GLU A 65 -10.81 -3.71 -1.56
C GLU A 65 -9.31 -4.01 -1.48
N LEU A 66 -8.48 -3.04 -1.07
CA LEU A 66 -7.01 -3.10 -1.00
C LEU A 66 -6.50 -3.90 0.21
N THR A 67 -7.02 -5.11 0.37
CA THR A 67 -6.83 -5.99 1.53
C THR A 67 -5.51 -6.78 1.54
N SER A 68 -4.62 -6.54 0.58
CA SER A 68 -3.34 -7.24 0.50
C SER A 68 -2.27 -6.41 -0.19
N VAL A 69 -1.01 -6.74 0.10
CA VAL A 69 0.14 -6.07 -0.51
C VAL A 69 0.10 -6.15 -2.04
N ALA A 70 -0.19 -7.32 -2.59
CA ALA A 70 -0.34 -7.51 -4.03
C ALA A 70 -1.43 -6.63 -4.64
N LYS A 71 -2.59 -6.49 -3.99
CA LYS A 71 -3.67 -5.64 -4.49
C LYS A 71 -3.29 -4.17 -4.50
N ILE A 72 -2.63 -3.71 -3.44
CA ILE A 72 -2.12 -2.33 -3.35
C ILE A 72 -1.11 -2.05 -4.47
N LEU A 73 -0.11 -2.93 -4.64
CA LEU A 73 0.89 -2.79 -5.71
C LEU A 73 0.25 -2.76 -7.10
N ASN A 74 -0.70 -3.67 -7.36
CA ASN A 74 -1.42 -3.71 -8.63
C ASN A 74 -2.22 -2.44 -8.88
N PHE A 75 -2.90 -1.91 -7.87
CA PHE A 75 -3.65 -0.67 -7.98
C PHE A 75 -2.72 0.51 -8.28
N LEU A 76 -1.61 0.65 -7.55
CA LEU A 76 -0.63 1.72 -7.78
C LEU A 76 -0.04 1.64 -9.20
N GLY A 77 0.34 0.45 -9.67
CA GLY A 77 0.80 0.24 -11.04
C GLY A 77 -0.28 0.46 -12.11
N SER A 78 -1.56 0.36 -11.76
CA SER A 78 -2.67 0.67 -12.68
C SER A 78 -2.87 2.18 -12.87
N ILE A 79 -2.53 2.99 -11.88
CA ILE A 79 -2.58 4.46 -11.98
C ILE A 79 -1.55 4.95 -13.00
N GLU A 80 -0.37 4.33 -13.07
CA GLU A 80 0.68 4.63 -14.05
C GLU A 80 0.15 4.54 -15.49
N LYS A 81 -0.56 3.45 -15.82
CA LYS A 81 -1.07 3.18 -17.17
C LYS A 81 -2.21 4.09 -17.61
N LYS A 82 -2.85 4.81 -16.68
CA LYS A 82 -3.96 5.73 -17.02
C LYS A 82 -3.46 7.04 -17.63
N TYR A 83 -2.18 7.34 -17.49
CA TYR A 83 -1.56 8.59 -17.96
C TYR A 83 -0.48 8.38 -19.04
N GLU A 84 -0.33 7.15 -19.57
CA GLU A 84 0.40 6.84 -20.81
C GLU A 84 -0.53 6.93 -22.03
#